data_AF-A0A8T4SZQ6-F1
#
_entry.id   AF-A0A8T4SZQ6-F1
#
_cell.length_a   1.000
_cell.length_b   1.000
_cell.length_c   1.000
_cell.angle_alpha   90.00
_cell.angle_beta   90.00
_cell.angle_gamma   90.00
#
_symmetry.space_group_name_H-M   'P 1'
#
loop_
_entity.id
_entity.type
_entity.pdbx_description
1 polymer ?
#
loop_
_entity_poly.entity_id
_entity_poly.type
_entity_poly.pdbx_seq_one_letter_code
_entity_poly.pdbx_strand_id
1 'polypeptide(L)'
;MHANYYEGVLQLRNPTEQAEQFIIHEFKRKKTVFITKEKRMKDGVDLYVTDQRFLQSLGKRLQEEFPGELKVSGTLHTRNKQTSKDVYRVTVFFRLYPFARGKHYRYRGEDVVIMRWGKKVTVKSASGRRLLVDFHELKDI
;
A
#
# COMPACT_ATOMS: atom_id res chain seq x y z
N MET A 1 -25.43 -8.12 -10.97
CA MET A 1 -24.07 -8.14 -10.39
C MET A 1 -23.94 -9.37 -9.50
N HIS A 2 -22.97 -10.24 -9.72
CA HIS A 2 -22.68 -11.30 -8.76
C HIS A 2 -22.07 -10.66 -7.51
N ALA A 3 -22.67 -10.90 -6.35
CA ALA A 3 -22.26 -10.29 -5.07
C ALA A 3 -20.77 -10.53 -4.72
N ASN A 4 -20.11 -11.51 -5.34
CA ASN A 4 -18.73 -11.91 -5.07
C ASN A 4 -17.72 -11.52 -6.18
N TYR A 5 -18.11 -10.76 -7.20
CA TYR A 5 -17.17 -10.34 -8.25
C TYR A 5 -16.13 -9.34 -7.70
N TYR A 6 -14.86 -9.52 -8.06
CA TYR A 6 -13.79 -8.58 -7.76
C TYR A 6 -12.69 -8.67 -8.83
N GLU A 7 -12.01 -7.55 -9.02
CA GLU A 7 -10.88 -7.39 -9.93
C GLU A 7 -9.55 -7.28 -9.19
N GLY A 8 -9.58 -6.88 -7.92
CA GLY A 8 -8.37 -6.86 -7.11
C GLY A 8 -8.61 -6.93 -5.62
N VAL A 9 -7.52 -7.06 -4.88
CA VAL A 9 -7.50 -7.13 -3.42
C VAL A 9 -6.53 -6.09 -2.87
N LEU A 10 -7.01 -5.20 -2.00
CA LEU A 10 -6.16 -4.35 -1.16
C LEU A 10 -5.83 -5.14 0.10
N GLN A 11 -4.56 -5.49 0.28
CA GLN A 11 -4.05 -6.12 1.49
C GLN A 11 -3.36 -5.06 2.33
N LEU A 12 -4.06 -4.58 3.36
CA LEU A 12 -3.57 -3.57 4.27
C LEU A 12 -2.98 -4.23 5.51
N ARG A 13 -1.76 -3.85 5.90
CA ARG A 13 -1.04 -4.40 7.05
C ARG A 13 -0.59 -3.29 8.00
N ASN A 14 -0.80 -3.53 9.30
CA ASN A 14 -0.60 -2.59 10.40
C ASN A 14 -1.25 -1.23 10.17
N PRO A 15 -2.53 -1.17 9.73
CA PRO A 15 -3.18 0.12 9.48
C PRO A 15 -3.24 0.98 10.73
N THR A 16 -3.01 2.28 10.54
CA THR A 16 -3.40 3.30 11.51
C THR A 16 -4.84 3.73 11.22
N GLU A 17 -5.54 4.24 12.23
CA GLU A 17 -6.90 4.78 12.05
C GLU A 17 -6.95 5.84 10.94
N GLN A 18 -5.92 6.69 10.85
CA GLN A 18 -5.81 7.70 9.79
C GLN A 18 -5.75 7.08 8.39
N ALA A 19 -5.00 5.98 8.22
CA ALA A 19 -4.91 5.27 6.95
C ALA A 19 -6.25 4.60 6.57
N GLU A 20 -6.96 4.04 7.55
CA GLU A 20 -8.30 3.46 7.33
C GLU A 20 -9.31 4.55 6.91
N GLN A 21 -9.32 5.69 7.61
CA GLN A 21 -10.19 6.81 7.26
C GLN A 21 -9.88 7.37 5.87
N PHE A 22 -8.60 7.47 5.50
CA PHE A 22 -8.18 7.86 4.16
C PHE A 22 -8.73 6.91 3.10
N ILE A 23 -8.63 5.59 3.32
CA ILE A 23 -9.16 4.58 2.40
C ILE A 23 -10.68 4.72 2.27
N ILE A 24 -11.40 4.80 3.39
CA ILE A 24 -12.86 4.98 3.41
C ILE A 24 -13.26 6.24 2.63
N HIS A 25 -12.55 7.35 2.83
CA HIS A 25 -12.77 8.59 2.10
C HIS A 25 -12.59 8.41 0.59
N GLU A 26 -11.54 7.71 0.17
CA GLU A 26 -11.27 7.44 -1.24
C GLU A 26 -12.33 6.57 -1.93
N PHE A 27 -12.88 5.58 -1.24
CA PHE A 27 -14.03 4.82 -1.75
C PHE A 27 -15.29 5.68 -1.83
N LYS A 28 -15.56 6.54 -0.85
CA LYS A 28 -16.72 7.47 -0.89
C LYS A 28 -16.66 8.44 -2.07
N ARG A 29 -15.46 8.89 -2.46
CA ARG A 29 -15.26 9.75 -3.64
C ARG A 29 -15.56 9.04 -4.96
N LYS A 30 -15.38 7.71 -5.02
CA LYS A 30 -15.58 6.92 -6.24
C LYS A 30 -16.81 6.01 -6.12
N LYS A 31 -18.00 6.59 -6.26
CA LYS A 31 -19.31 5.92 -6.13
C LYS A 31 -19.53 4.67 -7.02
N THR A 32 -18.70 4.46 -8.04
CA THR A 32 -18.79 3.31 -8.96
C THR A 32 -17.94 2.12 -8.53
N VAL A 33 -17.16 2.24 -7.46
CA VAL A 33 -16.24 1.19 -7.00
C VAL A 33 -16.67 0.73 -5.62
N PHE A 34 -16.74 -0.60 -5.45
CA PHE A 34 -17.30 -1.21 -4.25
C PHE A 34 -16.33 -2.22 -3.64
N ILE A 35 -16.39 -2.35 -2.32
CA ILE A 35 -15.80 -3.45 -1.58
C ILE A 35 -16.84 -4.58 -1.55
N THR A 36 -16.56 -5.71 -2.19
CA THR A 36 -17.48 -6.86 -2.24
C THR A 36 -17.28 -7.85 -1.10
N LYS A 37 -16.09 -7.85 -0.51
CA LYS A 37 -15.75 -8.68 0.64
C LYS A 37 -14.67 -8.02 1.47
N GLU A 38 -14.82 -8.10 2.79
CA GLU A 38 -13.79 -7.77 3.76
C GLU A 38 -13.35 -9.06 4.46
N LYS A 39 -12.03 -9.25 4.62
CA LYS A 39 -11.47 -10.36 5.38
C LYS A 39 -10.45 -9.82 6.38
N ARG A 40 -10.78 -9.89 7.67
CA ARG A 40 -9.89 -9.48 8.76
C ARG A 40 -8.79 -10.51 8.98
N MET A 41 -7.59 -10.00 9.22
CA MET A 41 -6.37 -10.75 9.52
C MET A 41 -5.83 -10.27 10.87
N LYS A 42 -4.89 -11.02 11.47
CA LYS A 42 -4.30 -10.62 12.76
C LYS A 42 -3.56 -9.28 12.69
N ASP A 43 -2.95 -8.98 11.55
CA ASP A 43 -2.10 -7.82 11.31
C ASP A 43 -2.72 -6.83 10.31
N GLY A 44 -4.03 -6.91 10.04
CA GLY A 44 -4.71 -5.96 9.16
C GLY A 44 -5.95 -6.54 8.47
N VAL A 45 -6.20 -6.11 7.24
CA VAL A 45 -7.43 -6.42 6.51
C VAL A 45 -7.20 -6.58 5.02
N ASP A 46 -7.92 -7.51 4.41
CA ASP A 46 -7.98 -7.69 2.96
C ASP A 46 -9.35 -7.22 2.44
N LEU A 47 -9.35 -6.24 1.54
CA LEU A 47 -10.54 -5.68 0.90
C LEU A 47 -10.59 -6.12 -0.56
N TYR A 48 -11.66 -6.82 -0.95
CA TYR A 48 -11.90 -7.26 -2.32
C TYR A 48 -12.68 -6.19 -3.07
N VAL A 49 -12.16 -5.73 -4.21
CA VAL A 49 -12.59 -4.50 -4.87
C VAL A 49 -12.96 -4.75 -6.34
N THR A 50 -14.00 -4.08 -6.81
CA THR A 50 -14.56 -4.26 -8.16
C THR A 50 -13.78 -3.61 -9.29
N ASP A 51 -12.79 -2.76 -9.00
CA ASP A 51 -12.02 -2.01 -10.02
C ASP A 51 -10.52 -2.04 -9.69
N GLN A 52 -9.76 -2.76 -10.51
CA GLN A 52 -8.31 -2.89 -10.33
C GLN A 52 -7.51 -1.62 -10.64
N ARG A 53 -8.04 -0.70 -11.45
CA ARG A 53 -7.36 0.57 -11.80
C ARG A 53 -7.45 1.55 -10.64
N PHE A 54 -8.65 1.64 -10.05
CA PHE A 54 -8.85 2.38 -8.81
C PHE A 54 -7.92 1.86 -7.72
N LEU A 55 -7.83 0.55 -7.56
CA LEU A 55 -7.00 -0.08 -6.54
C LEU A 55 -5.51 0.27 -6.65
N GLN A 56 -4.96 0.23 -7.87
CA GLN A 56 -3.57 0.60 -8.13
C GLN A 56 -3.30 2.08 -7.86
N SER A 57 -4.26 2.94 -8.22
CA SER A 57 -4.19 4.39 -7.93
C SER A 57 -4.26 4.66 -6.43
N LEU A 58 -5.15 3.97 -5.72
CA LEU A 58 -5.25 4.04 -4.26
C LEU A 58 -3.94 3.62 -3.58
N GLY A 59 -3.32 2.53 -4.04
CA GLY A 59 -2.03 2.08 -3.52
C GLY A 59 -0.91 3.13 -3.65
N LYS A 60 -0.83 3.83 -4.80
CA LYS A 60 0.16 4.90 -5.00
C LYS A 60 -0.06 6.07 -4.05
N ARG A 61 -1.32 6.50 -3.89
CA ARG A 61 -1.66 7.60 -2.98
C ARG A 61 -1.41 7.23 -1.52
N LEU A 62 -1.69 5.99 -1.12
CA LEU A 62 -1.32 5.48 0.20
C LEU A 62 0.19 5.61 0.47
N GLN A 63 1.02 5.31 -0.52
CA GLN A 63 2.48 5.44 -0.40
C GLN A 63 2.97 6.89 -0.34
N GLU A 64 2.23 7.84 -0.93
CA GLU A 64 2.55 9.27 -0.87
C GLU A 64 2.20 9.86 0.50
N GLU A 65 1.04 9.48 1.03
CA GLU A 65 0.52 10.01 2.30
C GLU A 65 1.14 9.32 3.52
N PHE A 66 1.33 8.01 3.49
CA PHE A 66 1.73 7.22 4.64
C PHE A 66 3.11 6.57 4.48
N PRO A 67 3.89 6.45 5.56
CA PRO A 67 5.15 5.72 5.55
C PRO A 67 4.87 4.21 5.44
N GLY A 68 4.93 3.69 4.22
CA GLY A 68 4.65 2.29 3.98
C GLY A 68 5.26 1.70 2.72
N GLU A 69 5.39 0.39 2.75
CA GLU A 69 5.88 -0.41 1.63
C GLU A 69 4.70 -0.85 0.76
N LEU A 70 4.72 -0.45 -0.51
CA LEU A 70 3.73 -0.82 -1.52
C LEU A 70 4.29 -1.91 -2.43
N LYS A 71 3.54 -3.01 -2.60
CA LYS A 71 3.79 -4.03 -3.62
C LYS A 71 2.53 -4.24 -4.44
N VAL A 72 2.68 -4.23 -5.76
CA VAL A 72 1.58 -4.51 -6.70
C VAL A 72 1.95 -5.74 -7.50
N SER A 73 1.06 -6.72 -7.56
CA SER A 73 1.24 -7.94 -8.34
C SER A 73 -0.05 -8.28 -9.09
N GLY A 74 0.09 -8.95 -10.23
CA GLY A 74 -1.03 -9.43 -11.04
C GLY A 74 -0.98 -10.95 -11.18
N THR A 75 -2.13 -11.60 -11.03
CA THR A 75 -2.29 -13.04 -11.27
C THR A 75 -3.28 -13.26 -12.39
N LEU A 76 -2.94 -14.10 -13.36
CA LEU A 76 -3.86 -14.49 -14.43
C LEU A 76 -5.09 -15.17 -13.82
N HIS A 77 -6.27 -14.62 -14.05
CA HIS A 77 -7.52 -15.18 -13.53
C HIS A 77 -8.20 -16.08 -14.57
N THR A 78 -8.34 -15.58 -15.80
CA THR A 78 -8.97 -16.30 -16.90
C THR A 78 -8.57 -15.68 -18.23
N ARG A 79 -8.95 -16.32 -19.34
CA ARG A 79 -8.83 -15.75 -20.68
C ARG A 79 -10.23 -15.52 -21.24
N ASN A 80 -10.50 -14.30 -21.68
CA ASN A 80 -11.75 -13.96 -22.33
C ASN A 80 -11.83 -14.72 -23.67
N LYS A 81 -12.78 -15.66 -23.78
CA LYS A 81 -12.91 -16.54 -24.96
C LYS A 81 -13.35 -15.80 -26.22
N GLN A 82 -14.01 -14.64 -26.09
CA GLN A 82 -14.47 -13.85 -27.24
C GLN A 82 -13.37 -12.94 -27.77
N THR A 83 -12.64 -12.26 -26.89
CA THR A 83 -11.60 -11.30 -27.28
C THR A 83 -10.19 -11.90 -27.29
N SER A 84 -10.05 -13.16 -26.86
CA SER A 84 -8.77 -13.86 -26.67
C SER A 84 -7.78 -13.15 -25.73
N LYS A 85 -8.24 -12.19 -24.93
CA LYS A 85 -7.43 -11.40 -23.99
C LYS A 85 -7.38 -12.05 -22.62
N ASP A 86 -6.22 -11.99 -22.00
CA ASP A 86 -6.03 -12.42 -20.62
C ASP A 86 -6.66 -11.41 -19.63
N VAL A 87 -7.36 -11.95 -18.65
CA VAL A 87 -7.99 -11.20 -17.56
C VAL A 87 -7.22 -11.49 -16.30
N TYR A 88 -6.62 -10.45 -15.73
CA TYR A 88 -5.84 -10.53 -14.51
C TYR A 88 -6.67 -10.06 -13.31
N ARG A 89 -6.29 -10.56 -12.13
CA ARG A 89 -6.65 -9.96 -10.85
C ARG A 89 -5.43 -9.33 -10.23
N VAL A 90 -5.59 -8.14 -9.65
CA VAL A 90 -4.48 -7.37 -9.06
C VAL A 90 -4.49 -7.46 -7.54
N THR A 91 -3.34 -7.75 -6.95
CA THR A 91 -3.13 -7.60 -5.51
C THR A 91 -2.32 -6.34 -5.25
N VAL A 92 -2.88 -5.42 -4.47
CA VAL A 92 -2.20 -4.24 -3.95
C VAL A 92 -1.94 -4.48 -2.48
N PHE A 93 -0.69 -4.74 -2.13
CA PHE A 93 -0.23 -4.93 -0.76
C PHE A 93 0.37 -3.64 -0.24
N PHE A 94 -0.07 -3.19 0.93
CA PHE A 94 0.47 -2.03 1.61
C PHE A 94 0.72 -2.32 3.09
N ARG A 95 1.98 -2.24 3.51
CA ARG A 95 2.38 -2.38 4.92
C ARG A 95 2.82 -1.04 5.46
N LEU A 96 2.12 -0.54 6.48
CA LEU A 96 2.54 0.66 7.20
C LEU A 96 3.67 0.33 8.17
N TYR A 97 4.58 1.29 8.30
CA TYR A 97 5.62 1.31 9.32
C TYR A 97 5.32 2.45 10.29
N PRO A 98 5.60 2.29 11.59
CA PRO A 98 5.37 3.31 12.62
C PRO A 98 6.44 4.42 12.56
N PHE A 99 6.68 4.95 11.37
CA PHE A 99 7.69 5.98 11.13
C PHE A 99 7.06 7.36 11.09
N ALA A 100 7.86 8.36 11.46
CA ALA A 100 7.52 9.76 11.52
C ALA A 100 8.67 10.59 10.95
N ARG A 101 8.36 11.68 10.24
CA ARG A 101 9.37 12.63 9.75
C ARG A 101 10.06 13.31 10.91
N GLY A 102 11.35 13.58 10.79
CA GLY A 102 12.11 14.30 11.82
C GLY A 102 12.52 13.47 13.04
N LYS A 103 11.98 12.25 13.23
CA LYS A 103 12.47 11.32 14.25
C LYS A 103 13.77 10.62 13.79
N HIS A 104 14.61 10.25 14.74
CA HIS A 104 15.83 9.47 14.54
C HIS A 104 15.54 7.97 14.48
N TYR A 105 16.22 7.27 13.58
CA TYR A 105 16.14 5.82 13.37
C TYR A 105 17.54 5.27 13.14
N ARG A 106 17.73 3.95 13.27
CA ARG A 106 18.99 3.28 12.99
C ARG A 106 18.99 2.74 11.57
N TYR A 107 20.06 2.99 10.82
CA TYR A 107 20.34 2.34 9.55
C TYR A 107 21.80 1.89 9.52
N ARG A 108 22.04 0.57 9.39
CA ARG A 108 23.39 -0.04 9.35
C ARG A 108 24.33 0.41 10.49
N GLY A 109 23.78 0.65 11.67
CA GLY A 109 24.54 1.08 12.86
C GLY A 109 24.70 2.59 13.00
N GLU A 110 24.25 3.38 12.02
CA GLU A 110 24.27 4.85 12.09
C GLU A 110 22.89 5.42 12.41
N ASP A 111 22.87 6.55 13.12
CA ASP A 111 21.66 7.33 13.35
C ASP A 111 21.33 8.15 12.11
N VAL A 112 20.06 8.04 11.69
CA VAL A 112 19.54 8.71 10.50
C VAL A 112 18.19 9.36 10.80
N VAL A 113 17.91 10.47 10.13
CA VAL A 113 16.62 11.17 10.23
C VAL A 113 15.83 10.99 8.94
N ILE A 114 14.55 10.61 9.06
CA ILE A 114 13.65 10.49 7.90
C ILE A 114 13.28 11.89 7.41
N MET A 115 13.58 12.15 6.14
CA MET A 115 13.27 13.42 5.47
C MET A 115 11.97 13.33 4.67
N ARG A 116 11.84 12.29 3.83
CA ARG A 116 10.67 12.03 2.98
C ARG A 116 10.53 10.55 2.70
N TRP A 117 9.35 10.13 2.31
CA TRP A 117 9.05 8.77 1.86
C TRP A 117 8.32 8.77 0.53
N GLY A 118 8.27 7.58 -0.08
CA GLY A 118 7.62 7.25 -1.33
C GLY A 118 7.89 5.77 -1.57
N LYS A 119 8.37 5.39 -2.76
CA LYS A 119 8.83 4.00 -3.02
C LYS A 119 9.93 3.55 -2.06
N LYS A 120 10.83 4.47 -1.72
CA LYS A 120 11.92 4.30 -0.75
C LYS A 120 11.90 5.47 0.23
N VAL A 121 12.53 5.29 1.38
CA VAL A 121 12.69 6.34 2.38
C VAL A 121 13.97 7.11 2.08
N THR A 122 13.87 8.44 2.01
CA THR A 122 15.06 9.30 1.97
C THR A 122 15.43 9.68 3.39
N VAL A 123 16.64 9.32 3.81
CA VAL A 123 17.17 9.60 5.14
C VAL A 123 18.40 10.50 5.06
N LYS A 124 18.65 11.26 6.12
CA LYS A 124 19.88 12.04 6.31
C LYS A 124 20.70 11.40 7.43
N SER A 125 21.92 10.99 7.13
CA SER A 125 22.88 10.47 8.12
C SER A 125 23.45 11.59 8.99
N ALA A 126 24.01 11.23 10.15
CA ALA A 126 24.78 12.14 11.00
C ALA A 126 25.92 12.86 10.25
N SER A 127 26.54 12.19 9.27
CA SER A 127 27.56 12.78 8.38
C SER A 127 27.03 13.82 7.38
N GLY A 128 25.72 14.06 7.36
CA GLY A 128 25.06 14.98 6.42
C GLY A 128 24.71 14.37 5.07
N ARG A 129 25.16 13.14 4.77
CA ARG A 129 24.84 12.43 3.51
C ARG A 129 23.37 12.03 3.46
N ARG A 130 22.77 12.13 2.26
CA ARG A 130 21.40 11.68 1.98
C ARG A 130 21.44 10.29 1.35
N LEU A 131 20.62 9.38 1.85
CA LEU A 131 20.54 7.99 1.38
C LEU A 131 19.10 7.62 1.04
N LEU A 132 18.93 6.74 0.04
CA LEU A 132 17.67 6.08 -0.27
C LEU A 132 17.73 4.66 0.28
N VAL A 133 16.83 4.34 1.18
CA VAL A 133 16.81 3.06 1.90
C VAL A 133 15.42 2.42 1.83
N ASP A 134 15.36 1.11 1.96
CA ASP A 134 14.08 0.40 2.03
C ASP A 134 13.51 0.47 3.45
N PHE A 135 12.18 0.50 3.57
CA PHE A 135 11.51 0.67 4.87
C PHE A 135 11.91 -0.41 5.89
N HIS A 136 12.08 -1.65 5.44
CA HIS A 136 12.43 -2.79 6.30
C HIS A 136 13.87 -2.76 6.81
N GLU A 137 14.75 -1.92 6.24
CA GLU A 137 16.13 -1.76 6.71
C GLU A 137 16.23 -0.76 7.89
N LEU A 138 15.19 0.05 8.12
CA LEU A 138 15.14 1.02 9.21
C LEU A 138 14.65 0.35 10.50
N LYS A 139 15.31 0.66 11.61
CA LYS A 139 14.92 0.22 12.95
C LYS A 139 14.64 1.42 13.83
N ASP A 140 13.63 1.30 14.68
CA ASP A 140 13.40 2.28 15.74
C ASP A 140 14.57 2.23 16.75
N ILE A 141 14.88 3.36 17.36
CA ILE A 141 15.93 3.51 18.39
C ILE A 141 15.27 3.66 19.76
#